data_AF-A0A0F8WHJ0-F1
#
_entry.id   AF-A0A0F8WHJ0-F1
#
_cell.length_a   1.000
_cell.length_b   1.000
_cell.length_c   1.000
_cell.angle_alpha   90.00
_cell.angle_beta   90.00
_cell.angle_gamma   90.00
#
_symmetry.space_group_name_H-M   'P 1'
#
loop_
_entity.id
_entity.type
_entity.pdbx_description
1 polymer ?
#
loop_
_entity_poly.entity_id
_entity_poly.type
_entity_poly.pdbx_seq_one_letter_code
_entity_poly.pdbx_strand_id
1 'polypeptide(L)'
;MRYYINPSGETKEAWLNNHGLEVFYPAWDLLTTNFPGLMKHPEGRGMYVCLVDNGPFTAAAICYTEQEFDEFNDPSDPRPQTWYVVPRKDIIDVCPEVAGKLQGLSK
;
A
#
# COMPACT_ATOMS: atom_id res chain seq x y z
N MET A 1 2.44 -6.54 -10.77
CA MET A 1 1.54 -5.48 -10.26
C MET A 1 0.52 -4.95 -11.25
N ARG A 2 -0.65 -4.54 -10.77
CA ARG A 2 -1.73 -4.03 -11.63
C ARG A 2 -2.49 -2.80 -11.11
N TYR A 3 -2.32 -2.41 -9.85
CA TYR A 3 -3.13 -1.35 -9.22
C TYR A 3 -2.26 -0.35 -8.47
N TYR A 4 -2.62 0.93 -8.59
CA TYR A 4 -1.89 2.05 -8.04
C TYR A 4 -2.86 3.05 -7.42
N ILE A 5 -2.44 3.68 -6.33
CA ILE A 5 -3.13 4.84 -5.76
C ILE A 5 -2.96 6.02 -6.73
N ASN A 6 -4.07 6.57 -7.19
CA ASN A 6 -4.08 7.71 -8.12
C ASN A 6 -5.27 8.64 -7.83
N PRO A 7 -5.21 9.42 -6.74
CA PRO A 7 -6.32 10.28 -6.31
C PRO A 7 -6.62 11.38 -7.33
N SER A 8 -7.90 11.75 -7.45
CA SER A 8 -8.34 12.89 -8.27
C SER A 8 -8.34 14.17 -7.44
N GLY A 9 -7.32 15.01 -7.60
CA GLY A 9 -7.29 16.36 -7.02
C GLY A 9 -6.20 16.62 -5.97
N GLU A 10 -5.42 15.61 -5.61
CA GLU A 10 -4.21 15.76 -4.80
C GLU A 10 -3.06 14.88 -5.34
N THR A 11 -1.87 15.03 -4.78
CA THR A 11 -0.73 14.18 -5.15
C THR A 11 -0.77 12.85 -4.40
N LYS A 12 -0.02 11.84 -4.88
CA LYS A 12 0.04 10.52 -4.23
C LYS A 12 0.64 10.63 -2.83
N GLU A 13 1.65 11.47 -2.68
CA GLU A 13 2.32 11.77 -1.42
C GLU A 13 1.36 12.40 -0.42
N ALA A 14 0.59 13.42 -0.84
CA ALA A 14 -0.39 14.06 0.02
C ALA A 14 -1.45 13.06 0.50
N TRP A 15 -1.98 12.26 -0.44
CA TRP A 15 -2.98 11.25 -0.11
C TRP A 15 -2.42 10.21 0.86
N LEU A 16 -1.21 9.67 0.60
CA LEU A 16 -0.58 8.68 1.47
C LEU A 16 -0.27 9.23 2.87
N ASN A 17 0.14 10.49 2.98
CA ASN A 17 0.38 11.12 4.27
C ASN A 17 -0.92 11.35 5.08
N ASN A 18 -2.07 11.50 4.39
CA ASN A 18 -3.36 11.71 5.04
C ASN A 18 -4.08 10.40 5.39
N HIS A 19 -3.89 9.35 4.60
CA HIS A 19 -4.64 8.09 4.68
C HIS A 19 -3.80 6.90 5.16
N GLY A 20 -2.47 7.01 5.12
CA GLY A 20 -1.54 5.95 5.47
C GLY A 20 -0.73 6.23 6.72
N LEU A 21 -0.12 5.17 7.24
CA LEU A 21 0.96 5.24 8.22
C LEU A 21 2.27 4.91 7.52
N GLU A 22 3.22 5.84 7.51
CA GLU A 22 4.57 5.59 6.97
C GLU A 22 5.29 4.51 7.78
N VAL A 23 6.02 3.62 7.09
CA VAL A 23 6.73 2.48 7.67
C VAL A 23 8.16 2.45 7.16
N PHE A 24 9.13 2.50 8.08
CA PHE A 24 10.55 2.47 7.72
C PHE A 24 11.12 1.06 7.54
N TYR A 25 10.52 0.07 8.19
CA TYR A 25 10.96 -1.32 8.16
C TYR A 25 9.78 -2.21 7.78
N PRO A 26 9.34 -2.20 6.51
CA PRO A 26 8.23 -3.01 6.07
C PRO A 26 8.60 -4.49 6.17
N ALA A 27 7.67 -5.30 6.68
CA ALA A 27 7.80 -6.74 6.77
C ALA A 27 6.44 -7.39 6.53
N TRP A 28 6.35 -8.21 5.49
CA TRP A 28 5.09 -8.83 5.04
C TRP A 28 4.43 -9.66 6.15
N ASP A 29 5.20 -10.58 6.75
CA ASP A 29 4.72 -11.48 7.81
C ASP A 29 4.31 -10.77 9.10
N LEU A 30 4.79 -9.54 9.31
CA LEU A 30 4.52 -8.77 10.51
C LEU A 30 3.41 -7.75 10.32
N LEU A 31 2.81 -7.62 9.13
CA LEU A 31 1.75 -6.65 8.85
C LEU A 31 0.58 -6.75 9.86
N THR A 32 0.15 -7.96 10.17
CA THR A 32 -0.95 -8.19 11.11
C THR A 32 -0.56 -7.94 12.57
N THR A 33 0.70 -8.21 12.92
CA THR A 33 1.24 -8.09 14.28
C THR A 33 1.58 -6.64 14.62
N ASN A 34 2.16 -5.91 13.67
CA ASN A 34 2.59 -4.52 13.82
C ASN A 34 1.41 -3.54 13.72
N PHE A 35 0.35 -3.91 12.99
CA PHE A 35 -0.81 -3.04 12.77
C PHE A 35 -2.13 -3.70 13.19
N PRO A 36 -2.27 -4.16 14.46
CA PRO A 36 -3.44 -4.90 14.91
C PRO A 36 -4.71 -4.04 14.92
N GLY A 37 -4.58 -2.71 15.03
CA GLY A 37 -5.70 -1.77 14.93
C GLY A 37 -6.35 -1.77 13.54
N LEU A 38 -5.54 -1.90 12.48
CA LEU A 38 -6.02 -2.01 11.11
C LEU A 38 -6.58 -3.41 10.80
N MET A 39 -6.26 -4.42 11.60
CA MET A 39 -6.88 -5.75 11.51
C MET A 39 -8.25 -5.82 12.18
N LYS A 40 -8.47 -5.00 13.21
CA LYS A 40 -9.74 -4.93 13.95
C LYS A 40 -10.74 -3.96 13.33
N HIS A 41 -10.34 -3.21 12.32
CA HIS A 41 -11.25 -2.31 11.62
C HIS A 41 -12.35 -3.13 10.95
N PRO A 42 -13.65 -2.79 11.11
CA PRO A 42 -14.74 -3.53 10.50
C PRO A 42 -14.67 -3.59 8.97
N GLU A 43 -13.84 -2.74 8.37
CA GLU A 43 -13.65 -2.63 6.92
C GLU A 43 -12.39 -3.36 6.41
N GLY A 44 -11.70 -4.07 7.30
CA GLY A 44 -10.67 -5.05 6.97
C GLY A 44 -9.22 -4.59 7.18
N ARG A 45 -8.31 -5.54 6.95
CA ARG A 45 -6.83 -5.45 7.04
C ARG A 45 -6.27 -4.25 6.27
N GLY A 46 -5.30 -3.54 6.84
CA GLY A 46 -4.48 -2.56 6.11
C GLY A 46 -3.48 -3.22 5.16
N MET A 47 -3.16 -2.59 4.03
CA MET A 47 -2.27 -3.14 3.01
C MET A 47 -1.03 -2.27 2.86
N TYR A 48 0.09 -2.88 2.47
CA TYR A 48 1.27 -2.11 2.09
C TYR A 48 1.04 -1.37 0.77
N VAL A 49 1.49 -0.12 0.74
CA VAL A 49 1.61 0.69 -0.47
C VAL A 49 3.04 1.20 -0.56
N CYS A 50 3.71 0.94 -1.67
CA CYS A 50 5.06 1.44 -1.94
C CYS A 50 4.98 2.66 -2.86
N LEU A 51 5.40 3.81 -2.36
CA LEU A 51 5.62 5.01 -3.14
C LEU A 51 7.03 4.97 -3.71
N VAL A 52 7.15 4.84 -5.03
CA VAL A 52 8.42 4.79 -5.74
C VAL A 52 8.63 6.09 -6.50
N ASP A 53 9.80 6.70 -6.32
CA ASP A 53 10.25 7.81 -7.14
C ASP A 53 10.90 7.29 -8.44
N ASN A 54 10.25 7.52 -9.58
CA ASN A 54 10.76 7.14 -10.90
C ASN A 54 11.48 8.30 -11.61
N GLY A 55 11.68 9.45 -10.95
CA GLY A 55 12.27 10.66 -11.49
C GLY A 55 11.20 11.69 -11.87
N PRO A 56 10.68 11.71 -13.11
CA PRO A 56 9.71 12.71 -13.53
C PRO A 56 8.30 12.48 -12.95
N PHE A 57 8.07 11.36 -12.26
CA PHE A 57 6.82 11.05 -11.59
C PHE A 57 7.03 10.02 -10.47
N THR A 58 6.05 9.94 -9.57
CA THR A 58 5.96 8.90 -8.54
C THR A 58 4.86 7.88 -8.84
N ALA A 59 5.07 6.64 -8.38
CA ALA A 59 4.09 5.56 -8.49
C ALA A 59 3.80 5.00 -7.09
N ALA A 60 2.53 4.98 -6.68
CA ALA A 60 2.11 4.46 -5.38
C ALA A 60 1.43 3.11 -5.57
N ALA A 61 2.20 2.03 -5.52
CA ALA A 61 1.74 0.70 -5.87
C ALA A 61 1.12 -0.03 -4.68
N ILE A 62 -0.04 -0.65 -4.89
CA ILE A 62 -0.74 -1.41 -3.85
C ILE A 62 -0.21 -2.85 -3.86
N CYS A 63 0.44 -3.25 -2.78
CA CYS A 63 0.97 -4.61 -2.62
C CYS A 63 -0.09 -5.49 -1.92
N TYR A 64 -0.82 -6.29 -2.71
CA TYR A 64 -1.84 -7.20 -2.17
C TYR A 64 -1.43 -8.68 -2.19
N THR A 65 -0.21 -8.97 -2.65
CA THR A 65 0.46 -10.26 -2.49
C THR A 65 1.87 -10.05 -1.95
N GLU A 66 2.41 -11.10 -1.32
CA GLU A 66 3.81 -11.13 -0.86
C GLU A 66 4.78 -10.94 -2.02
N GLN A 67 4.49 -11.55 -3.18
CA GLN A 67 5.30 -11.39 -4.38
C GLN A 67 5.41 -9.91 -4.82
N GLU A 68 4.31 -9.15 -4.84
CA GLU A 68 4.35 -7.73 -5.20
C GLU A 68 5.07 -6.88 -4.16
N PHE A 69 5.01 -7.29 -2.89
CA PHE A 69 5.79 -6.67 -1.82
C PHE A 69 7.30 -6.91 -2.02
N ASP A 70 7.69 -8.16 -2.27
CA ASP A 70 9.08 -8.56 -2.48
C ASP A 70 9.69 -7.90 -3.73
N GLU A 71 8.90 -7.74 -4.80
CA GLU A 71 9.33 -7.05 -6.03
C GLU A 71 9.79 -5.61 -5.78
N PHE A 72 9.18 -4.89 -4.82
CA PHE A 72 9.65 -3.56 -4.45
C PHE A 72 10.67 -3.58 -3.33
N ASN A 73 10.62 -4.57 -2.46
CA ASN A 73 11.61 -4.71 -1.39
C ASN A 73 12.95 -5.31 -1.91
N ASP A 74 13.09 -5.49 -3.23
CA ASP A 74 14.31 -5.95 -3.88
C ASP A 74 15.45 -4.94 -3.65
N PRO A 75 16.53 -5.33 -2.95
CA PRO A 75 17.64 -4.43 -2.66
C PRO A 75 18.45 -4.01 -3.89
N SER A 76 18.23 -4.64 -5.05
CA SER A 76 18.86 -4.29 -6.31
C SER A 76 18.14 -3.15 -7.06
N ASP A 77 16.91 -2.79 -6.67
CA ASP A 77 16.20 -1.64 -7.20
C ASP A 77 16.75 -0.34 -6.57
N PRO A 78 17.43 0.53 -7.35
CA PRO A 78 18.06 1.73 -6.80
C PRO A 78 17.07 2.89 -6.61
N ARG A 79 15.82 2.75 -7.05
CA ARG A 79 14.83 3.82 -6.99
C ARG A 79 14.49 4.14 -5.53
N PRO A 80 14.43 5.41 -5.11
CA PRO A 80 13.96 5.76 -3.78
C PRO A 80 12.54 5.27 -3.55
N GLN A 81 12.29 4.69 -2.38
CA GLN A 81 10.99 4.16 -1.99
C GLN A 81 10.58 4.65 -0.61
N THR A 82 9.28 4.86 -0.43
CA THR A 82 8.66 5.13 0.87
C THR A 82 7.48 4.20 1.05
N TRP A 83 7.44 3.49 2.17
CA TRP A 83 6.42 2.49 2.43
C TRP A 83 5.34 3.04 3.35
N TYR A 84 4.10 2.67 3.08
CA TYR A 84 2.94 3.00 3.88
C TYR A 84 2.13 1.76 4.16
N VAL A 85 1.42 1.74 5.29
CA VAL A 85 0.29 0.85 5.50
C VAL A 85 -0.98 1.69 5.45
N VAL A 86 -1.89 1.32 4.55
CA VAL A 86 -3.12 2.08 4.28
C VAL A 86 -4.33 1.20 4.59
N PRO A 87 -5.37 1.72 5.27
CA PRO A 87 -6.62 0.99 5.46
C PRO A 87 -7.19 0.51 4.12
N ARG A 88 -7.67 -0.73 4.08
CA ARG A 88 -8.24 -1.31 2.85
C ARG A 88 -9.40 -0.50 2.29
N LYS A 89 -10.22 0.10 3.15
CA LYS A 89 -11.32 0.97 2.70
C LYS A 89 -10.78 2.11 1.85
N ASP A 90 -9.85 2.88 2.39
CA ASP A 90 -9.31 4.06 1.73
C ASP A 90 -8.69 3.70 0.38
N ILE A 91 -8.03 2.53 0.30
CA ILE A 91 -7.54 1.97 -0.97
C ILE A 91 -8.68 1.70 -1.96
N ILE A 92 -9.78 1.08 -1.51
CA ILE A 92 -10.94 0.78 -2.38
C ILE A 92 -11.64 2.08 -2.80
N ASP A 93 -11.73 3.07 -1.92
CA ASP A 93 -12.39 4.35 -2.21
C ASP A 93 -11.63 5.12 -3.31
N VAL A 94 -10.30 5.07 -3.31
CA VAL A 94 -9.47 5.74 -4.33
C VAL A 94 -9.16 4.88 -5.57
N CYS A 95 -9.20 3.55 -5.44
CA CYS A 95 -8.91 2.58 -6.50
C CYS A 95 -9.94 1.41 -6.46
N PRO A 96 -11.21 1.65 -6.81
CA PRO A 96 -12.28 0.65 -6.66
C PRO A 96 -12.03 -0.67 -7.39
N GLU A 97 -11.29 -0.63 -8.50
CA GLU A 97 -10.93 -1.77 -9.34
C GLU A 97 -10.09 -2.84 -8.61
N VAL A 98 -9.42 -2.49 -7.50
CA VAL A 98 -8.64 -3.44 -6.69
C VAL A 98 -9.52 -4.24 -5.70
N ALA A 99 -10.78 -3.83 -5.48
CA ALA A 99 -11.63 -4.41 -4.45
C ALA A 99 -11.76 -5.94 -4.56
N GLY A 100 -11.89 -6.48 -5.78
CA GLY A 100 -11.99 -7.92 -6.02
C GLY A 100 -10.71 -8.69 -5.62
N LYS A 101 -9.55 -8.05 -5.63
CA LYS A 101 -8.30 -8.64 -5.14
C LYS A 101 -8.22 -8.61 -3.62
N LEU A 102 -8.71 -7.55 -2.99
CA LEU A 102 -8.66 -7.39 -1.53
C LEU A 102 -9.75 -8.20 -0.79
N GLN A 103 -10.89 -8.51 -1.43
CA GLN A 103 -11.97 -9.32 -0.84
C GLN A 103 -11.56 -10.77 -0.54
N GLY A 104 -10.66 -11.35 -1.34
CA GLY A 104 -10.18 -12.72 -1.16
C GLY A 104 -9.16 -12.90 -0.01
N LEU A 105 -8.71 -11.82 0.63
CA LEU A 105 -7.69 -11.84 1.68
C LEU A 105 -8.25 -12.07 3.08
N SER A 106 -9.50 -12.53 3.18
CA SER A 106 -10.18 -12.83 4.44
C SER A 106 -9.71 -14.19 4.97
N LYS A 107 -8.72 -14.17 5.88
CA LYS A 107 -8.51 -15.22 6.89
C LYS A 107 -8.47 -14.56 8.26
#